data_AF-A0A1K1MS62-F1
#
_entry.id   AF-A0A1K1MS62-F1
#
_cell.length_a   1.000
_cell.length_b   1.000
_cell.length_c   1.000
_cell.angle_alpha   90.00
_cell.angle_beta   90.00
_cell.angle_gamma   90.00
#
_symmetry.space_group_name_H-M   'P 1'
#
loop_
_entity.id
_entity.type
_entity.pdbx_description
1 polymer ?
#
loop_
_entity_poly.entity_id
_entity_poly.type
_entity_poly.pdbx_seq_one_letter_code
_entity_poly.pdbx_strand_id
1 'polypeptide(L)' 'MNGAASFEESMKRLEEIVKILESGNLSLEESISLYSEGVKLGESCKEALASAELTVKKLAPDNRTASE' A
#
# COMPACT_ATOMS: atom_id res chain seq x y z
N MET A 1 -16.64 -4.80 0.85
CA MET A 1 -15.53 -5.78 0.70
C MET A 1 -14.31 -5.18 1.37
N ASN A 2 -13.61 -5.98 2.20
CA ASN A 2 -12.65 -5.54 3.23
C ASN A 2 -11.38 -4.89 2.64
N GLY A 3 -11.37 -3.57 2.46
CA GLY A 3 -10.18 -2.84 2.01
C GLY A 3 -8.98 -2.99 2.94
N ALA A 4 -9.19 -3.19 4.24
CA ALA A 4 -8.14 -3.43 5.22
C ALA A 4 -7.42 -4.76 5.01
N ALA A 5 -8.15 -5.85 4.75
CA ALA A 5 -7.56 -7.16 4.46
C ALA A 5 -6.73 -7.12 3.16
N SER A 6 -7.26 -6.45 2.12
CA SER A 6 -6.54 -6.28 0.85
C SER A 6 -5.28 -5.42 0.99
N PHE A 7 -5.28 -4.41 1.86
CA PHE A 7 -4.11 -3.60 2.15
C PHE A 7 -3.03 -4.41 2.88
N GLU A 8 -3.39 -5.12 3.95
CA GLU A 8 -2.45 -5.94 4.72
C GLU A 8 -1.83 -7.06 3.86
N GLU A 9 -2.63 -7.71 3.02
CA GLU A 9 -2.16 -8.71 2.05
C GLU A 9 -1.19 -8.10 1.03
N SER A 10 -1.53 -6.93 0.47
CA SER A 10 -0.68 -6.24 -0.50
C SER A 10 0.64 -5.80 0.13
N MET A 11 0.62 -5.32 1.37
CA MET A 11 1.82 -4.93 2.11
C MET A 11 2.71 -6.13 2.40
N LYS A 12 2.14 -7.23 2.89
CA LYS A 12 2.88 -8.48 3.13
C LYS A 12 3.55 -8.99 1.86
N ARG A 13 2.83 -8.95 0.73
CA ARG A 13 3.39 -9.36 -0.56
C ARG A 13 4.53 -8.44 -1.00
N LEU A 14 4.41 -7.13 -0.77
CA LEU A 14 5.47 -6.16 -1.06
C LEU A 14 6.75 -6.47 -0.25
N GLU A 15 6.61 -6.77 1.04
CA GLU A 15 7.73 -7.17 1.91
C GLU A 15 8.42 -8.46 1.43
N GLU A 16 7.64 -9.44 0.98
CA GLU A 16 8.17 -10.66 0.37
C GLU A 16 8.94 -10.36 -0.91
N ILE A 17 8.39 -9.54 -1.80
CA ILE A 17 9.05 -9.12 -3.05
C ILE A 17 10.38 -8.44 -2.75
N VAL A 18 10.42 -7.50 -1.79
CA VAL A 18 11.65 -6.81 -1.39
C VAL A 18 12.69 -7.82 -0.91
N LYS A 19 12.32 -8.74 -0.01
CA LYS A 19 13.24 -9.79 0.46
C LYS A 19 13.79 -10.65 -0.68
N ILE A 20 12.93 -11.02 -1.64
CA ILE A 20 13.34 -11.84 -2.78
C ILE A 20 14.30 -11.06 -3.69
N LEU A 21 14.02 -9.79 -3.97
CA LEU A 21 14.90 -8.91 -4.76
C LEU A 21 16.25 -8.70 -4.06
N GLU A 22 16.27 -8.50 -2.74
CA GLU A 22 17.48 -8.33 -1.94
C GLU A 22 18.34 -9.60 -1.87
N SER A 23 17.75 -10.79 -2.04
CA SER A 23 18.49 -12.05 -2.05
C SER A 23 19.47 -12.17 -3.22
N GLY A 24 19.26 -11.40 -4.31
CA GLY A 24 20.16 -11.32 -5.45
C GLY A 24 20.26 -12.59 -6.32
N ASN A 25 19.50 -13.64 -6.02
CA ASN A 25 19.59 -14.93 -6.70
C ASN A 25 18.50 -15.09 -7.80
N LEU A 26 18.20 -14.00 -8.51
CA LEU A 26 17.15 -13.92 -9.52
C LEU A 26 17.75 -13.71 -10.91
N SER A 27 17.08 -14.26 -11.93
CA SER A 27 17.30 -13.83 -13.29
C SER A 27 16.80 -12.39 -13.52
N LEU A 28 17.26 -11.78 -14.61
CA LEU A 28 16.80 -10.44 -15.02
C LEU A 28 15.28 -10.41 -15.25
N GLU A 29 14.73 -11.45 -15.89
CA GLU A 29 13.30 -11.54 -16.19
C GLU A 29 12.45 -11.65 -14.91
N GLU A 30 12.89 -12.47 -13.95
CA GLU A 30 12.23 -12.57 -12.64
C GLU A 30 12.30 -11.25 -11.88
N SER A 31 13.45 -10.57 -11.92
CA SER A 31 13.64 -9.27 -11.26
C SER A 31 12.69 -8.21 -11.82
N ILE A 32 12.52 -8.17 -13.15
CA ILE A 32 11.58 -7.25 -13.83
C ILE A 32 10.14 -7.59 -13.47
N SER A 33 9.78 -8.88 -13.44
CA SER A 33 8.45 -9.35 -13.08
C SER A 33 8.07 -8.95 -11.65
N LEU A 34 8.95 -9.25 -10.68
CA LEU A 34 8.77 -8.92 -9.27
C LEU A 34 8.72 -7.40 -9.04
N TYR A 35 9.55 -6.63 -9.73
CA TYR A 35 9.50 -5.17 -9.67
C TYR A 35 8.16 -4.63 -10.17
N SER A 36 7.67 -5.11 -11.32
CA SER A 36 6.38 -4.72 -11.89
C SER A 36 5.21 -5.06 -10.95
N GLU A 37 5.24 -6.23 -10.32
CA GLU A 37 4.28 -6.62 -9.29
C GLU A 37 4.34 -5.67 -8.09
N GLY A 38 5.54 -5.39 -7.58
CA GLY A 38 5.76 -4.48 -6.45
C GLY A 38 5.24 -3.07 -6.71
N VAL A 39 5.42 -2.53 -7.93
CA VAL A 39 4.87 -1.21 -8.30
C VAL A 39 3.35 -1.19 -8.20
N LYS A 40 2.66 -2.20 -8.77
CA LYS A 40 1.19 -2.28 -8.75
C LYS A 40 0.63 -2.43 -7.34
N LEU A 41 1.29 -3.24 -6.51
CA LEU A 41 0.93 -3.40 -5.09
C LEU A 41 1.12 -2.08 -4.33
N GLY A 42 2.22 -1.37 -4.58
CA GLY A 42 2.49 -0.07 -3.99
C GLY A 42 1.45 0.99 -4.37
N GLU A 43 1.00 1.01 -5.62
CA GLU A 43 -0.11 1.86 -6.08
C GLU A 43 -1.42 1.52 -5.36
N SER A 44 -1.76 0.22 -5.30
CA SER A 44 -2.96 -0.26 -4.61
C SER A 44 -2.97 0.13 -3.12
N CYS A 45 -1.82 0.03 -2.45
CA CYS A 45 -1.65 0.47 -1.06
C CYS A 45 -1.88 1.98 -0.90
N LYS A 46 -1.35 2.81 -1.81
CA LYS A 46 -1.57 4.26 -1.78
C LYS A 46 -3.04 4.63 -1.97
N GLU A 47 -3.73 3.96 -2.89
CA GLU A 47 -5.17 4.18 -3.12
C GLU A 47 -6.01 3.78 -1.89
N ALA A 48 -5.69 2.64 -1.27
CA ALA A 48 -6.36 2.20 -0.05
C ALA A 48 -6.18 3.22 1.09
N LEU A 49 -4.96 3.74 1.28
CA LEU A 49 -4.66 4.78 2.28
C LEU A 49 -5.40 6.08 1.98
N ALA A 50 -5.43 6.53 0.72
CA ALA A 50 -6.16 7.74 0.33
C ALA A 50 -7.67 7.61 0.60
N SER A 51 -8.25 6.43 0.31
CA SER A 51 -9.66 6.14 0.60
C SER A 51 -9.95 6.14 2.11
N ALA A 52 -9.05 5.56 2.91
CA ALA A 52 -9.15 5.58 4.36
C ALA A 52 -9.06 7.00 4.92
N GLU A 53 -8.12 7.83 4.44
CA GLU A 53 -7.97 9.22 4.84
C GLU A 53 -9.23 10.05 4.52
N LEU A 54 -9.80 9.88 3.33
CA LEU A 54 -11.06 10.54 2.95
C LEU A 54 -12.22 10.12 3.86
N THR A 55 -12.26 8.84 4.24
CA THR A 55 -13.27 8.32 5.16
C THR A 55 -13.12 8.96 6.54
N VAL A 56 -11.89 9.02 7.07
CA VAL A 56 -11.60 9.68 8.35
C VAL A 56 -11.96 11.17 8.29
N LYS A 57 -11.62 11.88 7.22
CA LYS A 57 -11.96 13.30 7.04
C LYS A 57 -13.47 13.56 7.02
N LYS A 58 -14.28 12.64 6.48
CA LYS A 58 -15.74 12.75 6.47
C LYS A 58 -16.38 12.44 7.83
N LEU A 59 -15.74 11.58 8.62
CA LEU A 59 -16.22 11.18 9.94
C LEU A 59 -15.74 12.10 11.05
N ALA A 60 -14.65 12.84 10.84
CA ALA A 60 -14.22 13.90 11.74
C ALA A 60 -15.30 14.99 11.75
N PRO A 61 -16.01 15.23 12.86
CA PRO A 61 -16.83 16.43 12.98
C PRO A 61 -15.89 17.63 12.78
N ASP A 62 -16.33 18.66 12.05
CA ASP A 62 -15.61 19.92 11.87
C ASP A 62 -15.06 20.38 13.24
N ASN A 63 -13.81 20.06 13.57
CA ASN A 63 -13.14 20.63 14.74
C ASN A 63 -12.61 22.02 14.35
N ARG A 64 -13.51 22.85 13.83
CA ARG A 64 -13.44 24.30 13.92
C ARG A 64 -14.13 24.74 15.21
N THR A 65 -13.66 24.19 16.31
CA THR A 65 -13.77 24.78 17.64
C THR A 65 -12.40 24.72 18.29
N ALA A 66 -11.51 25.60 17.83
CA ALA A 66 -10.43 26.19 18.60
C ALA A 66 -10.13 27.51 17.85
N SER A 67 -10.73 28.64 18.26
CA SER A 67 -10.07 29.66 19.10
C SER A 67 -8.80 30.15 18.39
N GLU A 68 -8.71 31.35 17.82
CA GLU A 68 -9.22 32.68 18.21
C GLU A 68 -9.53 33.55 16.99
#